data_AF-A0A524LC12-F1
#
_entry.id   AF-A0A524LC12-F1
#
_cell.length_a   1.000
_cell.length_b   1.000
_cell.length_c   1.000
_cell.angle_alpha   90.00
_cell.angle_beta   90.00
_cell.angle_gamma   90.00
#
_symmetry.space_group_name_H-M   'P 1'
#
loop_
_entity.id
_entity.type
_entity.pdbx_description
1 polymer ?
#
loop_
_entity_poly.entity_id
_entity_poly.type
_entity_poly.pdbx_seq_one_letter_code
_entity_poly.pdbx_strand_id
1 'polypeptide(L)'
;MSNPKELERIGNLFNAASDLSKTFLDKCSETKFLAVKDYYRAEDEYIKLAGRTLSVKGLGIAGKDDCYGCLSIVKSELEAGKLNEGLIDAIEGLRATYLENILKPAVKQYIHNDTSNNRALKKLYTNALKIENLLEVIHFMNRVHDIE
;
A
#
# COMPACT_ATOMS: atom_id res chain seq x y z
N MET A 1 20.61 20.70 4.11
CA MET A 1 20.30 20.17 5.45
C MET A 1 18.83 20.47 5.70
N SER A 2 18.00 19.45 5.94
CA SER A 2 16.55 19.61 6.13
C SER A 2 16.27 20.42 7.39
N ASN A 3 15.31 21.35 7.34
CA ASN A 3 14.97 22.22 8.48
C ASN A 3 14.31 21.37 9.59
N PRO A 4 14.71 21.47 10.87
CA PRO A 4 14.12 20.68 11.97
C PRO A 4 12.58 20.72 12.01
N LYS A 5 11.96 21.85 11.64
CA LYS A 5 10.50 21.99 11.55
C LYS A 5 9.86 21.15 10.44
N GLU A 6 10.56 20.94 9.33
CA GLU A 6 10.10 20.10 8.22
C GLU A 6 10.14 18.62 8.62
N LEU A 7 11.20 18.19 9.31
CA LEU A 7 11.33 16.83 9.83
C LEU A 7 10.24 16.52 10.87
N GLU A 8 9.96 17.45 11.79
CA GLU A 8 8.88 17.31 12.75
C GLU A 8 7.50 17.19 12.07
N ARG A 9 7.25 17.99 11.03
CA ARG A 9 6.01 17.89 10.23
C ARG A 9 5.85 16.54 9.55
N ILE A 10 6.92 16.02 8.93
CA ILE A 10 6.91 14.70 8.29
C ILE A 10 6.70 13.60 9.35
N GLY A 11 7.35 13.70 10.51
CA GLY A 11 7.19 12.76 11.62
C GLY A 11 5.75 12.71 12.13
N ASN A 12 5.14 13.87 12.37
CA ASN A 12 3.74 13.97 12.80
C ASN A 12 2.76 13.41 11.75
N LEU A 13 3.07 13.61 10.48
CA LEU A 13 2.29 13.06 9.37
C LEU A 13 2.37 11.53 9.32
N PHE A 14 3.57 10.97 9.51
CA PHE A 14 3.79 9.53 9.55
C PHE A 14 3.05 8.88 10.73
N ASN A 15 3.18 9.42 11.93
CA ASN A 15 2.48 8.92 13.12
C ASN A 15 0.96 8.89 12.91
N ALA A 16 0.40 9.98 12.40
CA ALA A 16 -1.04 10.04 12.11
C ALA A 16 -1.48 9.05 11.03
N ALA A 17 -0.66 8.82 10.00
CA ALA A 17 -0.96 7.85 8.95
C ALA A 17 -0.90 6.41 9.47
N SER A 18 0.05 6.10 10.35
CA SER A 18 0.18 4.81 11.04
C SER A 18 -1.03 4.53 11.93
N ASP A 19 -1.48 5.50 12.73
CA ASP A 19 -2.67 5.37 13.56
C ASP A 19 -3.92 5.06 12.74
N LEU A 20 -4.11 5.76 11.62
CA LEU A 20 -5.22 5.52 10.68
C LEU A 20 -5.13 4.16 9.97
N SER A 21 -3.94 3.56 9.93
CA SER A 21 -3.68 2.28 9.27
C SER A 21 -3.74 1.10 10.23
N LYS A 22 -3.87 1.31 11.55
CA LYS A 22 -3.75 0.26 12.57
C LYS A 22 -4.60 -0.97 12.28
N THR A 23 -5.91 -0.80 12.07
CA THR A 23 -6.82 -1.92 11.75
C THR A 23 -6.45 -2.67 10.46
N PHE A 24 -5.80 -1.98 9.51
CA PHE A 24 -5.31 -2.63 8.30
C PHE A 24 -4.03 -3.43 8.58
N LEU A 25 -3.09 -2.87 9.36
CA LEU A 25 -1.86 -3.54 9.77
C LEU A 25 -2.14 -4.77 10.64
N ASP A 26 -3.16 -4.71 11.50
CA ASP A 26 -3.63 -5.84 12.29
C ASP A 26 -4.07 -6.99 11.36
N LYS A 27 -4.86 -6.68 10.32
CA LYS A 27 -5.27 -7.68 9.31
C LYS A 27 -4.08 -8.26 8.54
N CYS A 28 -3.12 -7.44 8.13
CA CYS A 28 -1.90 -7.92 7.50
C CYS A 28 -1.14 -8.90 8.41
N SER A 29 -1.06 -8.59 9.69
CA SER A 29 -0.40 -9.45 10.69
C SER A 29 -1.17 -10.75 10.93
N GLU A 30 -2.49 -10.68 11.01
CA GLU A 30 -3.38 -11.85 11.09
C GLU A 30 -3.22 -12.77 9.87
N THR A 31 -3.16 -12.21 8.66
CA THR A 31 -2.94 -12.98 7.42
C THR A 31 -1.57 -13.68 7.42
N LYS A 32 -0.50 -13.01 7.84
CA LYS A 32 0.84 -13.64 7.98
C LYS A 32 0.79 -14.80 8.97
N PHE A 33 0.16 -14.61 10.12
CA PHE A 33 0.03 -15.68 11.12
C PHE A 33 -0.83 -16.85 10.62
N LEU A 34 -1.89 -16.55 9.86
CA LEU A 34 -2.73 -17.56 9.25
C LEU A 34 -1.95 -18.39 8.22
N ALA A 35 -1.07 -17.76 7.43
CA ALA A 35 -0.29 -18.45 6.40
C ALA A 35 0.57 -19.58 6.96
N VAL A 36 1.08 -19.44 8.19
CA VAL A 36 1.87 -20.48 8.88
C VAL A 36 1.02 -21.69 9.31
N LYS A 37 -0.30 -21.51 9.44
CA LYS A 37 -1.23 -22.55 9.94
C LYS A 37 -2.09 -23.17 8.85
N ASP A 38 -2.48 -22.35 7.88
CA ASP A 38 -3.46 -22.66 6.84
C ASP A 38 -3.20 -21.72 5.67
N TYR A 39 -2.26 -22.13 4.81
CA TYR A 39 -1.78 -21.33 3.69
C TYR A 39 -2.90 -20.91 2.73
N TYR A 40 -3.73 -21.87 2.30
CA TYR A 40 -4.81 -21.61 1.33
C TYR A 40 -5.85 -20.63 1.88
N ARG A 41 -6.17 -20.72 3.18
CA ARG A 41 -7.08 -19.74 3.79
C ARG A 41 -6.43 -18.36 3.92
N ALA A 42 -5.12 -18.29 4.15
CA ALA A 42 -4.40 -17.02 4.12
C ALA A 42 -4.37 -16.40 2.73
N GLU A 43 -4.25 -17.20 1.68
CA GLU A 43 -4.35 -16.77 0.27
C GLU A 43 -5.70 -16.11 -0.02
N ASP A 44 -6.80 -16.77 0.36
CA ASP A 44 -8.14 -16.20 0.24
C ASP A 44 -8.31 -14.85 0.97
N GLU A 45 -7.79 -14.76 2.19
CA GLU A 45 -7.85 -13.53 2.98
C GLU A 45 -6.96 -12.42 2.41
N TYR A 46 -5.79 -12.77 1.88
CA TYR A 46 -4.93 -11.83 1.17
C TYR A 46 -5.62 -11.27 -0.07
N ILE A 47 -6.20 -12.13 -0.92
CA ILE A 47 -6.89 -11.69 -2.15
C ILE A 47 -8.02 -10.72 -1.80
N LYS A 48 -8.83 -11.03 -0.78
CA LYS A 48 -9.89 -10.13 -0.30
C LYS A 48 -9.33 -8.80 0.21
N LEU A 49 -8.24 -8.84 0.98
CA LEU A 49 -7.61 -7.65 1.56
C LEU A 49 -7.00 -6.76 0.48
N ALA A 50 -6.25 -7.34 -0.45
CA ALA A 50 -5.62 -6.67 -1.57
C ALA A 50 -6.68 -6.10 -2.52
N GLY A 51 -7.70 -6.86 -2.92
CA GLY A 51 -8.75 -6.41 -3.83
C GLY A 51 -9.56 -5.22 -3.30
N ARG A 52 -9.82 -5.17 -1.99
CA ARG A 52 -10.48 -4.01 -1.36
C ARG A 52 -9.58 -2.78 -1.34
N THR A 53 -8.29 -2.99 -1.09
CA THR A 53 -7.32 -1.93 -0.84
C THR A 53 -6.79 -1.31 -2.13
N LEU A 54 -6.40 -2.14 -3.08
CA LEU A 54 -5.83 -1.79 -4.38
C LEU A 54 -6.92 -1.56 -5.43
N SER A 55 -7.89 -0.72 -5.08
CA SER A 55 -8.92 -0.27 -6.00
C SER A 55 -8.76 1.23 -6.27
N VAL A 56 -9.20 1.69 -7.44
CA VAL A 56 -9.22 3.13 -7.81
C VAL A 56 -9.87 3.96 -6.70
N LYS A 57 -11.00 3.47 -6.17
CA LYS A 57 -11.72 4.08 -5.05
C LYS A 57 -10.94 3.99 -3.73
N GLY A 58 -10.30 2.87 -3.46
CA GLY A 58 -9.47 2.64 -2.27
C GLY A 58 -8.27 3.56 -2.19
N LEU A 59 -7.54 3.70 -3.30
CA LEU A 59 -6.33 4.53 -3.37
C LEU A 59 -6.62 6.01 -3.66
N GLY A 60 -7.87 6.36 -4.01
CA GLY A 60 -8.28 7.74 -4.28
C GLY A 60 -7.63 8.33 -5.53
N ILE A 61 -7.33 7.48 -6.51
CA ILE A 61 -6.68 7.87 -7.77
C ILE A 61 -7.77 8.30 -8.74
N ALA A 62 -8.16 9.58 -8.69
CA ALA A 62 -9.06 10.15 -9.70
C ALA A 62 -8.21 10.76 -10.83
N GLY A 63 -8.32 10.21 -12.04
CA GLY A 63 -7.83 10.86 -13.27
C GLY A 63 -6.32 10.91 -13.51
N LYS A 64 -5.52 10.03 -12.89
CA LYS A 64 -4.09 9.85 -13.25
C LYS A 64 -3.90 8.54 -13.99
N ASP A 65 -3.76 8.62 -15.31
CA ASP A 65 -3.61 7.47 -16.22
C ASP A 65 -2.50 6.50 -15.81
N ASP A 66 -1.41 7.02 -15.22
CA ASP A 66 -0.22 6.23 -14.91
C ASP A 66 -0.46 5.05 -13.95
N CYS A 67 -1.36 5.19 -12.97
CA CYS A 67 -1.65 4.11 -12.01
C CYS A 67 -2.71 3.13 -12.51
N TYR A 68 -3.48 3.47 -13.55
CA TYR A 68 -4.54 2.60 -14.06
C TYR A 68 -3.98 1.34 -14.70
N GLY A 69 -2.83 1.43 -15.39
CA GLY A 69 -2.15 0.27 -15.96
C GLY A 69 -1.80 -0.75 -14.88
N CYS A 70 -1.07 -0.34 -13.84
CA CYS A 70 -0.71 -1.23 -12.74
C CYS A 70 -1.93 -1.77 -12.00
N LEU A 71 -2.94 -0.92 -11.73
CA LEU A 71 -4.17 -1.36 -11.05
C LEU A 71 -4.97 -2.37 -11.88
N SER A 72 -4.99 -2.24 -13.20
CA SER A 72 -5.65 -3.21 -14.08
C SER A 72 -4.96 -4.56 -14.03
N ILE A 73 -3.63 -4.58 -14.03
CA ILE A 73 -2.84 -5.81 -13.94
C ILE A 73 -3.03 -6.46 -12.56
N VAL A 74 -2.87 -5.69 -11.47
CA VAL A 74 -3.13 -6.15 -10.10
C VAL A 74 -4.53 -6.77 -9.97
N LYS A 75 -5.55 -6.11 -10.52
CA LYS A 75 -6.91 -6.61 -10.50
C LYS A 75 -7.03 -7.94 -11.25
N SER A 76 -6.47 -8.04 -12.44
CA SER A 76 -6.50 -9.26 -13.25
C SER A 76 -5.82 -10.43 -12.54
N GLU A 77 -4.65 -10.21 -11.94
CA GLU A 77 -3.92 -11.25 -11.20
C GLU A 77 -4.65 -11.69 -9.92
N LEU A 78 -5.27 -10.73 -9.20
CA LEU A 78 -6.11 -11.06 -8.04
C LEU A 78 -7.37 -11.86 -8.43
N GLU A 79 -7.99 -11.55 -9.56
CA GLU A 79 -9.15 -12.29 -10.09
C GLU A 79 -8.78 -13.69 -10.58
N ALA A 80 -7.55 -13.88 -11.06
CA ALA A 80 -7.00 -15.19 -11.39
C ALA A 80 -6.72 -16.06 -10.15
N GLY A 81 -6.76 -15.47 -8.95
CA GLY A 81 -6.62 -16.17 -7.68
C GLY A 81 -5.22 -16.75 -7.44
N LYS A 82 -4.19 -16.14 -8.02
CA LYS A 82 -2.80 -16.64 -7.90
C LYS A 82 -1.91 -15.59 -7.26
N LEU A 83 -1.26 -15.96 -6.15
CA LEU A 83 -0.18 -15.17 -5.54
C LEU A 83 1.17 -15.43 -6.23
N ASN A 84 1.20 -15.19 -7.54
CA ASN A 84 2.38 -15.44 -8.37
C ASN A 84 3.32 -14.21 -8.42
N GLU A 85 4.49 -14.40 -9.04
CA GLU A 85 5.46 -13.31 -9.27
C GLU A 85 4.87 -12.14 -10.07
N GLY A 86 3.96 -12.42 -11.02
CA GLY A 86 3.29 -11.39 -11.80
C GLY A 86 2.43 -10.45 -10.95
N LEU A 87 1.77 -10.96 -9.91
CA LEU A 87 1.04 -10.14 -8.94
C LEU A 87 2.00 -9.28 -8.11
N ILE A 88 3.12 -9.84 -7.68
CA ILE A 88 4.15 -9.11 -6.93
C ILE A 88 4.68 -7.95 -7.78
N ASP A 89 5.14 -8.25 -9.00
CA ASP A 89 5.63 -7.26 -9.97
C ASP A 89 4.61 -6.15 -10.21
N ALA A 90 3.34 -6.50 -10.35
CA ALA A 90 2.26 -5.53 -10.55
C ALA A 90 2.06 -4.61 -9.34
N ILE A 91 2.12 -5.15 -8.12
CA ILE A 91 2.00 -4.35 -6.89
C ILE A 91 3.26 -3.50 -6.67
N GLU A 92 4.45 -4.01 -6.99
CA GLU A 92 5.70 -3.24 -6.94
C GLU A 92 5.70 -2.08 -7.94
N GLY A 93 5.25 -2.33 -9.17
CA GLY A 93 5.05 -1.30 -10.19
C GLY A 93 4.03 -0.24 -9.75
N LEU A 94 2.94 -0.68 -9.12
CA LEU A 94 1.95 0.22 -8.51
C LEU A 94 2.59 1.07 -7.40
N ARG A 95 3.37 0.45 -6.50
CA ARG A 95 4.10 1.16 -5.42
C ARG A 95 5.02 2.22 -6.01
N ALA A 96 5.86 1.87 -6.96
CA ALA A 96 6.83 2.78 -7.57
C ALA A 96 6.11 3.99 -8.20
N THR A 97 5.10 3.72 -9.02
CA THR A 97 4.30 4.77 -9.69
C THR A 97 3.58 5.64 -8.67
N TYR A 98 2.98 5.05 -7.64
CA TYR A 98 2.27 5.79 -6.59
C TYR A 98 3.21 6.73 -5.83
N LEU A 99 4.39 6.24 -5.44
CA LEU A 99 5.37 7.03 -4.72
C LEU A 99 5.89 8.19 -5.56
N GLU A 100 6.30 7.93 -6.80
CA GLU A 100 6.92 8.94 -7.67
C GLU A 100 5.93 9.95 -8.24
N ASN A 101 4.74 9.51 -8.67
CA ASN A 101 3.81 10.36 -9.40
C ASN A 101 2.70 10.95 -8.52
N ILE A 102 2.52 10.45 -7.28
CA ILE A 102 1.45 10.89 -6.38
C ILE A 102 2.01 11.40 -5.06
N LEU A 103 2.69 10.56 -4.28
CA LEU A 103 3.08 10.92 -2.92
C LEU A 103 4.19 11.98 -2.90
N LYS A 104 5.28 11.76 -3.64
CA LYS A 104 6.44 12.64 -3.66
C LYS A 104 6.10 14.07 -4.14
N PRO A 105 5.31 14.29 -5.20
CA PRO A 105 4.85 15.63 -5.58
C PRO A 105 4.00 16.30 -4.49
N ALA A 106 3.08 15.55 -3.86
CA ALA A 106 2.22 16.08 -2.82
C ALA A 106 3.02 16.48 -1.56
N VAL A 107 4.02 15.68 -1.17
CA VAL A 107 4.93 15.99 -0.06
C VAL A 107 5.78 17.22 -0.37
N LYS A 108 6.34 17.32 -1.58
CA LYS A 108 7.10 18.51 -1.99
C LYS A 108 6.24 19.77 -1.89
N GLN A 109 5.02 19.74 -2.40
CA GLN A 109 4.08 20.85 -2.27
C GLN A 109 3.75 21.17 -0.81
N TYR A 110 3.56 20.15 0.03
CA TYR A 110 3.26 20.34 1.45
C TYR A 110 4.39 21.03 2.23
N ILE A 111 5.63 20.65 1.96
CA ILE A 111 6.80 21.24 2.61
C ILE A 111 6.95 22.72 2.20
N HIS A 112 6.67 23.06 0.94
CA HIS A 112 6.88 24.40 0.40
C HIS A 112 5.69 25.35 0.61
N ASN A 113 4.47 24.82 0.72
CA ASN A 113 3.24 25.61 0.87
C ASN A 113 2.59 25.33 2.23
N ASP A 114 2.66 26.32 3.11
CA ASP A 114 2.20 26.30 4.52
C ASP A 114 0.68 26.11 4.70
N THR A 115 -0.08 25.99 3.60
CA THR A 115 -1.55 26.01 3.55
C THR A 115 -2.18 24.71 3.04
N SER A 116 -1.40 23.65 2.82
CA SER A 116 -1.91 22.43 2.21
C SER A 116 -2.73 21.55 3.17
N ASN A 117 -3.79 20.96 2.64
CA ASN A 117 -4.82 20.22 3.38
C ASN A 117 -4.25 18.91 3.98
N ASN A 118 -3.76 18.98 5.23
CA ASN A 118 -3.20 17.87 6.01
C ASN A 118 -3.97 16.54 5.87
N ARG A 119 -5.30 16.60 5.72
CA ARG A 119 -6.16 15.41 5.58
C ARG A 119 -5.91 14.66 4.28
N ALA A 120 -5.76 15.38 3.16
CA ALA A 120 -5.52 14.76 1.86
C ALA A 120 -4.16 14.08 1.83
N LEU A 121 -3.13 14.73 2.38
CA LEU A 121 -1.78 14.18 2.44
C LEU A 121 -1.69 12.96 3.36
N LYS A 122 -2.35 12.98 4.53
CA LYS A 122 -2.47 11.81 5.42
C LYS A 122 -3.04 10.61 4.67
N LYS A 123 -4.09 10.81 3.87
CA LYS A 123 -4.70 9.74 3.07
C LYS A 123 -3.71 9.17 2.05
N LEU A 124 -2.92 10.01 1.38
CA LEU A 124 -1.90 9.53 0.44
C LEU A 124 -0.83 8.68 1.13
N TYR A 125 -0.36 9.11 2.31
CA TYR A 125 0.57 8.32 3.11
C TYR A 125 -0.01 6.99 3.58
N THR A 126 -1.24 7.01 4.12
CA THR A 126 -1.97 5.80 4.51
C THR A 126 -2.08 4.82 3.35
N ASN A 127 -2.31 5.31 2.13
CA ASN A 127 -2.40 4.45 0.95
C ASN A 127 -1.03 3.87 0.54
N ALA A 128 0.04 4.65 0.61
CA ALA A 128 1.40 4.14 0.40
C ALA A 128 1.78 3.06 1.43
N LEU A 129 1.47 3.28 2.71
CA LEU A 129 1.67 2.29 3.78
C LEU A 129 0.89 1.00 3.49
N LYS A 130 -0.35 1.11 3.03
CA LYS A 130 -1.16 -0.05 2.68
C LYS A 130 -0.57 -0.86 1.53
N ILE A 131 -0.09 -0.21 0.47
CA ILE A 131 0.57 -0.89 -0.65
C ILE A 131 1.81 -1.64 -0.15
N GLU A 132 2.65 -0.97 0.65
CA GLU A 132 3.89 -1.58 1.18
C GLU A 132 3.60 -2.80 2.06
N ASN A 133 2.59 -2.71 2.93
CA ASN A 133 2.24 -3.82 3.81
C ASN A 133 1.61 -5.00 3.06
N LEU A 134 0.91 -4.78 1.94
CA LEU A 134 0.47 -5.89 1.08
C LEU A 134 1.66 -6.62 0.46
N LEU A 135 2.66 -5.89 -0.03
CA LEU A 135 3.90 -6.48 -0.55
C LEU A 135 4.61 -7.32 0.53
N GLU A 136 4.70 -6.79 1.74
CA GLU A 136 5.33 -7.52 2.84
C GLU A 136 4.57 -8.83 3.17
N VAL A 137 3.23 -8.81 3.13
CA VAL A 137 2.42 -10.02 3.38
C VAL A 137 2.62 -11.05 2.27
N ILE A 138 2.54 -10.67 1.00
CA ILE A 138 2.70 -11.64 -0.10
C ILE A 138 4.12 -12.22 -0.15
N HIS A 139 5.16 -11.41 0.09
CA HIS A 139 6.53 -11.94 0.20
C HIS A 139 6.69 -12.90 1.38
N PHE A 140 6.06 -12.61 2.51
CA PHE A 140 6.05 -13.53 3.64
C PHE A 140 5.36 -14.85 3.27
N MET A 141 4.19 -14.78 2.62
CA MET A 141 3.44 -15.95 2.21
C MET A 141 4.22 -16.82 1.23
N ASN A 142 4.85 -16.24 0.20
CA ASN A 142 5.68 -17.00 -0.74
C ASN A 142 6.82 -17.72 -0.02
N ARG A 143 7.47 -17.08 0.95
CA ARG A 143 8.51 -17.75 1.76
C ARG A 143 7.97 -18.90 2.60
N VAL A 144 6.74 -18.80 3.09
CA VAL A 144 6.10 -19.91 3.82
C VAL A 144 5.79 -21.06 2.87
N HIS A 145 5.27 -20.75 1.69
CA HIS A 145 4.97 -21.75 0.66
C HIS A 145 6.22 -22.53 0.22
N ASP A 146 7.38 -21.86 0.13
CA ASP A 146 8.65 -22.50 -0.23
C ASP A 146 9.20 -23.46 0.85
N ILE A 147 8.66 -23.41 2.08
CA ILE A 147 9.08 -24.24 3.21
C ILE A 147 8.17 -25.47 3.40
N GLU A 148 6.92 -25.41 2.93
CA GLU A 148 5.96 -26.53 2.94
C GLU A 148 6.27 -27.59 1.87
#